data_AF-A0A2E3RPT1-F1
#
_entry.id   AF-A0A2E3RPT1-F1
#
_cell.length_a   1.000
_cell.length_b   1.000
_cell.length_c   1.000
_cell.angle_alpha   90.00
_cell.angle_beta   90.00
_cell.angle_gamma   90.00
#
_symmetry.space_group_name_H-M   'P 1'
#
loop_
_entity.id
_entity.type
_entity.pdbx_description
1 polymer ?
#
loop_
_entity_poly.entity_id
_entity_poly.type
_entity_poly.pdbx_seq_one_letter_code
_entity_poly.pdbx_strand_id
1 'polypeptide(L)'
;MKQILQVRDQQARDILGLLKQVATASGSLPLDEVHKATLQAIAKHLFHVEADIDSLDVALDDAPKIISDPDLKTDVMNMAGILPFLEHDGMTQRVDAFERLGQSLGYDKKYAKELHALCRGSVTEIALCQLRALSLESGMPIWKAPIIMAESMFHMDGDRKMLDRYEGYSGLDPGVMGRVMIDYYRDNQFPLPGTPHAVFSNMLLIHDMHHVIAGYPTTPLGEICVIAFGDGMAGADLGKALIGYVGQFQVGIQFDKGLEIWKNQFDPEFAIRAFERGGDATVDFDTFDFDFTDLLMQPLDEVRHKFNISPDGAIINAPGDLWCGDMGIVGQRYSKDHIQRKSSWFQKILAASGKNVQAES
;
A
#
# COMPACT_ATOMS: atom_id res chain seq x y z
N MET A 1 0.53 -16.96 13.41
CA MET A 1 1.71 -16.80 12.55
C MET A 1 1.45 -17.56 11.25
N LYS A 2 1.61 -16.91 10.08
CA LYS A 2 1.29 -17.49 8.78
C LYS A 2 2.25 -18.61 8.39
N GLN A 3 1.75 -19.60 7.64
CA GLN A 3 2.55 -20.74 7.20
C GLN A 3 3.63 -20.32 6.21
N ILE A 4 3.34 -19.36 5.32
CA ILE A 4 4.32 -18.85 4.35
C ILE A 4 5.59 -18.30 5.01
N LEU A 5 5.46 -17.66 6.18
CA LEU A 5 6.57 -17.13 6.96
C LEU A 5 7.41 -18.22 7.62
N GLN A 6 6.95 -19.47 7.61
CA GLN A 6 7.65 -20.63 8.16
C GLN A 6 8.28 -21.53 7.08
N VAL A 7 8.01 -21.26 5.80
CA VAL A 7 8.58 -22.07 4.70
C VAL A 7 10.07 -21.79 4.58
N ARG A 8 10.88 -22.87 4.55
CA ARG A 8 12.34 -22.81 4.47
C ARG A 8 12.88 -23.82 3.44
N ASP A 9 14.19 -23.75 3.22
CA ASP A 9 14.98 -24.76 2.51
C ASP A 9 14.48 -25.09 1.10
N GLN A 10 14.39 -26.38 0.76
CA GLN A 10 14.02 -26.84 -0.57
C GLN A 10 12.59 -26.45 -0.94
N GLN A 11 11.65 -26.51 0.01
CA GLN A 11 10.26 -26.12 -0.26
C GLN A 11 10.17 -24.64 -0.65
N ALA A 12 10.96 -23.76 0.00
CA ALA A 12 11.05 -22.36 -0.39
C ALA A 12 11.58 -22.18 -1.82
N ARG A 13 12.67 -22.89 -2.18
CA ARG A 13 13.23 -22.86 -3.56
C ARG A 13 12.24 -23.36 -4.59
N ASP A 14 11.49 -24.41 -4.25
CA ASP A 14 10.50 -24.99 -5.15
C ASP A 14 9.30 -24.05 -5.36
N ILE A 15 8.83 -23.38 -4.30
CA ILE A 15 7.81 -22.34 -4.40
C ILE A 15 8.30 -21.16 -5.26
N LEU A 16 9.54 -20.70 -5.07
CA LEU A 16 10.13 -19.67 -5.93
C LEU A 16 10.16 -20.11 -7.41
N GLY A 17 10.42 -21.40 -7.67
CA GLY A 17 10.33 -21.99 -9.00
C GLY A 17 8.91 -21.93 -9.58
N LEU A 18 7.88 -22.26 -8.80
CA LEU A 18 6.48 -22.13 -9.20
C LEU A 18 6.12 -20.67 -9.51
N LEU A 19 6.55 -19.72 -8.68
CA LEU A 19 6.31 -18.28 -8.91
C LEU A 19 7.04 -17.80 -10.17
N LYS A 20 8.26 -18.27 -10.44
CA LYS A 20 8.98 -17.99 -11.69
C LYS A 20 8.23 -18.51 -12.92
N GLN A 21 7.59 -19.68 -12.84
CA GLN A 21 6.75 -20.17 -13.94
C GLN A 21 5.56 -19.25 -14.21
N VAL A 22 4.97 -18.63 -13.19
CA VAL A 22 3.93 -17.61 -13.39
C VAL A 22 4.53 -16.36 -14.04
N ALA A 23 5.66 -15.87 -13.52
CA ALA A 23 6.35 -14.68 -14.03
C ALA A 23 6.81 -14.80 -15.49
N THR A 24 7.20 -16.00 -15.93
CA THR A 24 7.67 -16.26 -17.31
C THR A 24 6.57 -16.84 -18.21
N ALA A 25 5.34 -16.95 -17.69
CA ALA A 25 4.24 -17.64 -18.35
C ALA A 25 4.65 -19.04 -18.90
N SER A 26 5.27 -19.83 -18.03
CA SER A 26 5.87 -21.13 -18.32
C SER A 26 6.96 -21.10 -19.38
N GLY A 27 7.87 -20.12 -19.29
CA GLY A 27 8.98 -19.92 -20.23
C GLY A 27 8.59 -19.33 -21.59
N SER A 28 7.34 -18.93 -21.80
CA SER A 28 6.91 -18.26 -23.03
C SER A 28 7.33 -16.78 -23.08
N LEU A 29 7.67 -16.19 -21.93
CA LEU A 29 8.18 -14.85 -21.77
C LEU A 29 9.56 -14.88 -21.09
N PRO A 30 10.45 -13.93 -21.38
CA PRO A 30 11.66 -13.76 -20.58
C PRO A 30 11.30 -13.39 -19.14
N LEU A 31 12.21 -13.68 -18.21
CA LEU A 31 12.10 -13.19 -16.84
C LEU A 31 12.55 -11.72 -16.83
N ASP A 32 11.62 -10.80 -16.60
CA ASP A 32 11.92 -9.38 -16.47
C ASP A 32 12.61 -9.05 -15.14
N GLU A 33 13.33 -7.94 -15.11
CA GLU A 33 14.05 -7.46 -13.93
C GLU A 33 13.12 -7.23 -12.73
N VAL A 34 11.91 -6.70 -12.92
CA VAL A 34 10.98 -6.48 -11.80
C VAL A 34 10.49 -7.81 -11.20
N HIS A 35 10.24 -8.82 -12.03
CA HIS A 35 9.87 -10.15 -11.56
C HIS A 35 11.04 -10.82 -10.84
N LYS A 36 12.24 -10.72 -11.41
CA LYS A 36 13.46 -11.26 -10.79
C LYS A 36 13.72 -10.62 -9.43
N ALA A 37 13.67 -9.30 -9.35
CA ALA A 37 13.81 -8.55 -8.10
C ALA A 37 12.72 -8.95 -7.08
N THR A 38 11.49 -9.17 -7.52
CA THR A 38 10.39 -9.65 -6.65
C THR A 38 10.69 -11.04 -6.08
N LEU A 39 11.12 -11.98 -6.91
CA LEU A 39 11.47 -13.33 -6.46
C LEU A 39 12.69 -13.31 -5.52
N GLN A 40 13.68 -12.45 -5.78
CA GLN A 40 14.83 -12.25 -4.89
C GLN A 40 14.42 -11.66 -3.54
N ALA A 41 13.53 -10.66 -3.52
CA ALA A 41 13.01 -10.07 -2.31
C ALA A 41 12.22 -11.11 -1.48
N ILE A 42 11.37 -11.91 -2.11
CA ILE A 42 10.67 -13.03 -1.45
C ILE A 42 11.66 -14.04 -0.86
N ALA A 43 12.68 -14.43 -1.63
CA ALA A 43 13.70 -15.36 -1.17
C ALA A 43 14.43 -14.84 0.08
N LYS A 44 14.79 -13.55 0.09
CA LYS A 44 15.54 -12.91 1.18
C LYS A 44 14.69 -12.64 2.42
N HIS A 45 13.49 -12.08 2.24
CA HIS A 45 12.70 -11.49 3.33
C HIS A 45 11.59 -12.38 3.86
N LEU A 46 11.04 -13.29 3.06
CA LEU A 46 9.98 -14.20 3.51
C LEU A 46 10.51 -15.58 3.81
N PHE A 47 11.33 -16.11 2.89
CA PHE A 47 11.85 -17.47 2.99
C PHE A 47 13.23 -17.55 3.65
N HIS A 48 13.96 -16.43 3.71
CA HIS A 48 15.33 -16.35 4.22
C HIS A 48 16.27 -17.42 3.61
N VAL A 49 16.20 -17.57 2.28
CA VAL A 49 17.03 -18.50 1.51
C VAL A 49 17.82 -17.77 0.43
N GLU A 50 19.06 -18.20 0.20
CA GLU A 50 19.82 -17.79 -0.98
C GLU A 50 19.41 -18.65 -2.18
N ALA A 51 18.81 -18.05 -3.21
CA ALA A 51 18.39 -18.76 -4.41
C ALA A 51 18.88 -18.04 -5.68
N ASP A 52 19.47 -18.81 -6.60
CA ASP A 52 19.70 -18.36 -7.96
C ASP A 52 18.41 -18.53 -8.76
N ILE A 53 17.64 -17.44 -8.88
CA ILE A 53 16.33 -17.42 -9.54
C ILE A 53 16.41 -17.90 -10.99
N ASP A 54 17.50 -17.64 -11.70
CA ASP A 54 17.64 -18.03 -13.11
C ASP A 54 17.76 -19.55 -13.26
N SER A 55 18.33 -20.23 -12.27
CA SER A 55 18.50 -21.69 -12.26
C SER A 55 17.25 -22.47 -11.83
N LEU A 56 16.26 -21.82 -11.20
CA LEU A 56 15.07 -22.51 -10.69
C LEU A 56 14.22 -23.04 -11.85
N ASP A 57 13.94 -24.34 -11.83
CA ASP A 57 13.09 -25.00 -12.83
C ASP A 57 12.18 -26.01 -12.14
N VAL A 58 10.91 -25.63 -11.99
CA VAL A 58 9.86 -26.43 -11.35
C VAL A 58 8.63 -26.34 -12.23
N ALA A 59 8.02 -27.47 -12.57
CA ALA A 59 6.78 -27.46 -13.36
C ALA A 59 5.57 -27.07 -12.48
N LEU A 60 4.62 -26.32 -13.04
CA LEU A 60 3.37 -25.99 -12.34
C LEU A 60 2.57 -27.24 -11.93
N ASP A 61 2.69 -28.33 -12.69
CA ASP A 61 2.04 -29.62 -12.39
C ASP A 61 2.64 -30.33 -11.16
N ASP A 62 3.84 -29.92 -10.71
CA ASP A 62 4.46 -30.43 -9.49
C ASP A 62 3.99 -29.67 -8.23
N ALA A 63 3.23 -28.59 -8.37
CA ALA A 63 2.76 -27.79 -7.24
C ALA A 63 2.09 -28.60 -6.11
N PRO A 64 1.25 -29.63 -6.37
CA PRO A 64 0.62 -30.44 -5.31
C PRO A 64 1.61 -31.32 -4.53
N LYS A 65 2.78 -31.61 -5.12
CA LYS A 65 3.85 -32.37 -4.45
C LYS A 65 4.65 -31.47 -3.50
N ILE A 66 4.70 -30.17 -3.80
CA ILE A 66 5.45 -29.16 -3.04
C ILE A 66 4.56 -28.54 -1.95
N ILE A 67 3.28 -28.30 -2.26
CA ILE A 67 2.33 -27.56 -1.42
C ILE A 67 1.10 -28.43 -1.16
N SER A 68 1.12 -29.15 -0.04
CA SER A 68 0.00 -29.98 0.41
C SER A 68 -0.95 -29.23 1.36
N ASP A 69 -0.42 -28.29 2.14
CA ASP A 69 -1.16 -27.58 3.18
C ASP A 69 -2.14 -26.53 2.61
N PRO A 70 -3.44 -26.55 2.98
CA PRO A 70 -4.44 -25.63 2.44
C PRO A 70 -4.18 -24.13 2.68
N ASP A 71 -3.61 -23.78 3.84
CA ASP A 71 -3.32 -22.39 4.18
C ASP A 71 -2.13 -21.91 3.34
N LEU A 72 -1.09 -22.75 3.22
CA LEU A 72 0.06 -22.45 2.37
C LEU A 72 -0.32 -22.35 0.89
N LYS A 73 -1.27 -23.17 0.40
CA LYS A 73 -1.80 -23.02 -0.97
C LYS A 73 -2.39 -21.62 -1.18
N THR A 74 -3.15 -21.14 -0.20
CA THR A 74 -3.80 -19.83 -0.29
C THR A 74 -2.76 -18.72 -0.24
N ASP A 75 -1.79 -18.80 0.68
CA ASP A 75 -0.69 -17.84 0.77
C ASP A 75 0.11 -17.76 -0.56
N VAL A 76 0.48 -18.91 -1.14
CA VAL A 76 1.21 -18.96 -2.42
C VAL A 76 0.39 -18.40 -3.56
N MET A 77 -0.92 -18.68 -3.60
CA MET A 77 -1.78 -18.14 -4.65
C MET A 77 -1.95 -16.63 -4.54
N ASN A 78 -2.14 -16.07 -3.33
CA ASN A 78 -2.21 -14.61 -3.19
C ASN A 78 -0.89 -13.94 -3.61
N MET A 79 0.24 -14.54 -3.25
CA MET A 79 1.57 -14.05 -3.64
C MET A 79 1.79 -14.16 -5.16
N ALA A 80 1.38 -15.26 -5.79
CA ALA A 80 1.45 -15.40 -7.24
C ALA A 80 0.58 -14.37 -7.98
N GLY A 81 -0.48 -13.88 -7.34
CA GLY A 81 -1.45 -12.96 -7.92
C GLY A 81 -0.89 -11.57 -8.24
N ILE A 82 0.20 -11.12 -7.61
CA ILE A 82 0.83 -9.82 -7.96
C ILE A 82 1.62 -9.89 -9.26
N LEU A 83 2.17 -11.06 -9.62
CA LEU A 83 3.13 -11.22 -10.71
C LEU A 83 2.60 -10.81 -12.09
N PRO A 84 1.34 -11.12 -12.47
CA PRO A 84 0.79 -10.64 -13.73
C PRO A 84 0.71 -9.12 -13.84
N PHE A 85 0.69 -8.39 -12.72
CA PHE A 85 0.52 -6.95 -12.66
C PHE A 85 1.83 -6.18 -12.43
N LEU A 86 2.98 -6.85 -12.46
CA LEU A 86 4.27 -6.16 -12.36
C LEU A 86 4.71 -5.52 -13.68
N GLU A 87 4.15 -6.01 -14.80
CA GLU A 87 4.41 -5.51 -16.15
C GLU A 87 3.13 -5.48 -16.98
N HIS A 88 3.07 -4.55 -17.94
CA HIS A 88 1.94 -4.50 -18.86
C HIS A 88 2.02 -5.56 -19.96
N ASP A 89 3.20 -5.70 -20.56
CA ASP A 89 3.45 -6.62 -21.67
C ASP A 89 3.43 -8.06 -21.16
N GLY A 90 2.70 -8.96 -21.83
CA GLY A 90 2.62 -10.37 -21.43
C GLY A 90 1.66 -10.65 -20.26
N MET A 91 0.92 -9.64 -19.77
CA MET A 91 -0.02 -9.79 -18.64
C MET A 91 -1.01 -10.94 -18.83
N THR A 92 -1.65 -11.07 -19.99
CA THR A 92 -2.62 -12.14 -20.26
C THR A 92 -1.99 -13.53 -20.13
N GLN A 93 -0.79 -13.72 -20.68
CA GLN A 93 -0.07 -14.99 -20.60
C GLN A 93 0.31 -15.35 -19.15
N ARG A 94 0.65 -14.34 -18.33
CA ARG A 94 0.93 -14.54 -16.90
C ARG A 94 -0.34 -14.84 -16.10
N VAL A 95 -1.47 -14.22 -16.43
CA VAL A 95 -2.78 -14.57 -15.84
C VAL A 95 -3.13 -16.03 -16.19
N ASP A 96 -2.93 -16.46 -17.44
CA ASP A 96 -3.17 -17.85 -17.83
C ASP A 96 -2.23 -18.83 -17.09
N ALA A 97 -0.98 -18.45 -16.81
CA ALA A 97 -0.06 -19.24 -16.00
C ALA A 97 -0.47 -19.30 -14.53
N PHE A 98 -0.92 -18.18 -13.97
CA PHE A 98 -1.50 -18.11 -12.63
C PHE A 98 -2.74 -19.01 -12.49
N GLU A 99 -3.65 -19.00 -13.48
CA GLU A 99 -4.81 -19.88 -13.49
C GLU A 99 -4.42 -21.36 -13.55
N ARG A 100 -3.38 -21.71 -14.32
CA ARG A 100 -2.84 -23.08 -14.37
C ARG A 100 -2.26 -23.53 -13.03
N LEU A 101 -1.53 -22.64 -12.33
CA LEU A 101 -1.06 -22.92 -10.96
C LEU A 101 -2.24 -23.16 -10.02
N GLY A 102 -3.27 -22.32 -10.08
CA GLY A 102 -4.48 -22.48 -9.27
C GLY A 102 -5.19 -23.81 -9.54
N GLN A 103 -5.36 -24.18 -10.80
CA GLN A 103 -5.95 -25.47 -11.19
C GLN A 103 -5.14 -26.65 -10.67
N SER A 104 -3.81 -26.59 -10.76
CA SER A 104 -2.90 -27.60 -10.23
C SER A 104 -3.09 -27.79 -8.72
N LEU A 105 -3.21 -26.68 -7.97
CA LEU A 105 -3.43 -26.71 -6.51
C LEU A 105 -4.86 -27.09 -6.08
N GLY A 106 -5.79 -27.19 -7.03
CA GLY A 106 -7.17 -27.61 -6.80
C GLY A 106 -8.21 -26.48 -6.70
N TYR A 107 -7.85 -25.24 -7.08
CA TYR A 107 -8.79 -24.13 -7.17
C TYR A 107 -9.65 -24.19 -8.44
N ASP A 108 -10.92 -23.79 -8.32
CA ASP A 108 -11.86 -23.60 -9.44
C ASP A 108 -11.32 -22.49 -10.38
N LYS A 109 -11.60 -22.61 -11.70
CA LYS A 109 -11.42 -21.55 -12.71
C LYS A 109 -12.00 -20.18 -12.31
N LYS A 110 -12.86 -20.09 -11.28
CA LYS A 110 -13.36 -18.83 -10.71
C LYS A 110 -12.37 -18.07 -9.82
N TYR A 111 -11.23 -18.65 -9.47
CA TYR A 111 -10.23 -17.95 -8.65
C TYR A 111 -9.70 -16.67 -9.32
N ALA A 112 -9.66 -16.63 -10.66
CA ALA A 112 -9.37 -15.39 -11.41
C ALA A 112 -10.43 -14.28 -11.20
N LYS A 113 -11.70 -14.63 -10.93
CA LYS A 113 -12.73 -13.64 -10.56
C LYS A 113 -12.49 -13.09 -9.15
N GLU A 114 -11.94 -13.89 -8.26
CA GLU A 114 -11.54 -13.46 -6.92
C GLU A 114 -10.33 -12.52 -7.01
N LEU A 115 -9.36 -12.79 -7.89
CA LEU A 115 -8.27 -11.86 -8.22
C LEU A 115 -8.78 -10.49 -8.66
N HIS A 116 -9.79 -10.45 -9.54
CA HIS A 116 -10.45 -9.19 -9.94
C HIS A 116 -11.25 -8.52 -8.81
N ALA A 117 -11.78 -9.29 -7.85
CA ALA A 117 -12.47 -8.72 -6.68
C ALA A 117 -11.48 -8.11 -5.69
N LEU A 118 -10.34 -8.77 -5.47
CA LEU A 118 -9.21 -8.28 -4.66
C LEU A 118 -8.65 -6.97 -5.21
N CYS A 119 -8.51 -6.86 -6.54
CA CYS A 119 -8.18 -5.60 -7.22
C CYS A 119 -9.18 -4.48 -6.90
N ARG A 120 -10.48 -4.77 -6.75
CA ARG A 120 -11.51 -3.75 -6.49
C ARG A 120 -11.61 -3.34 -5.02
N GLY A 121 -11.32 -4.24 -4.09
CA GLY A 121 -11.31 -3.93 -2.65
C GLY A 121 -10.21 -2.93 -2.29
N SER A 122 -8.98 -3.24 -2.69
CA SER A 122 -7.78 -2.41 -2.52
C SER A 122 -7.90 -1.00 -3.12
N VAL A 123 -8.65 -0.85 -4.21
CA VAL A 123 -8.91 0.45 -4.84
C VAL A 123 -9.70 1.40 -3.96
N THR A 124 -10.57 0.88 -3.09
CA THR A 124 -11.34 1.73 -2.17
C THR A 124 -10.41 2.37 -1.13
N GLU A 125 -9.42 1.62 -0.65
CA GLU A 125 -8.40 2.12 0.29
C GLU A 125 -7.45 3.12 -0.38
N ILE A 126 -6.97 2.81 -1.59
CA ILE A 126 -6.16 3.74 -2.39
C ILE A 126 -6.94 5.04 -2.64
N ALA A 127 -8.24 4.93 -2.89
CA ALA A 127 -9.08 6.09 -3.11
C ALA A 127 -9.20 6.99 -1.89
N LEU A 128 -9.29 6.42 -0.68
CA LEU A 128 -9.33 7.22 0.55
C LEU A 128 -8.02 8.01 0.75
N CYS A 129 -6.86 7.38 0.51
CA CYS A 129 -5.57 8.06 0.60
C CYS A 129 -5.45 9.21 -0.42
N GLN A 130 -5.73 8.94 -1.70
CA GLN A 130 -5.55 9.94 -2.77
C GLN A 130 -6.62 11.04 -2.80
N LEU A 131 -7.89 10.71 -2.51
CA LEU A 131 -8.98 11.69 -2.53
C LEU A 131 -8.87 12.70 -1.37
N ARG A 132 -8.17 12.36 -0.29
CA ARG A 132 -7.90 13.30 0.83
C ARG A 132 -7.17 14.56 0.34
N ALA A 133 -6.16 14.41 -0.50
CA ALA A 133 -5.43 15.54 -1.10
C ALA A 133 -6.30 16.33 -2.09
N LEU A 134 -7.14 15.66 -2.87
CA LEU A 134 -8.07 16.30 -3.81
C LEU A 134 -9.21 17.05 -3.10
N SER A 135 -9.58 16.66 -1.87
CA SER A 135 -10.60 17.36 -1.07
C SER A 135 -10.19 18.80 -0.69
N LEU A 136 -8.88 19.09 -0.66
CA LEU A 136 -8.33 20.44 -0.47
C LEU A 136 -8.46 21.31 -1.75
N GLU A 137 -8.51 20.70 -2.93
CA GLU A 137 -8.49 21.44 -4.21
C GLU A 137 -9.80 21.38 -5.02
N SER A 138 -10.69 20.45 -4.72
CA SER A 138 -11.90 20.24 -5.53
C SER A 138 -13.06 19.85 -4.64
N GLY A 139 -13.99 20.79 -4.43
CA GLY A 139 -15.26 20.57 -3.74
C GLY A 139 -16.02 19.36 -4.31
N MET A 140 -15.78 18.18 -3.72
CA MET A 140 -16.26 16.91 -4.23
C MET A 140 -17.78 16.81 -3.99
N PRO A 141 -18.59 16.36 -4.98
CA PRO A 141 -20.02 16.22 -4.78
C PRO A 141 -20.32 15.13 -3.76
N ILE A 142 -20.82 15.59 -2.62
CA ILE A 142 -21.14 14.84 -1.40
C ILE A 142 -22.01 13.58 -1.65
N TRP A 143 -22.80 13.51 -2.72
CA TRP A 143 -23.73 12.40 -2.98
C TRP A 143 -23.09 11.09 -3.47
N LYS A 144 -21.77 11.05 -3.77
CA LYS A 144 -21.05 9.83 -4.20
C LYS A 144 -20.32 9.11 -3.06
N ALA A 145 -20.50 9.60 -1.85
CA ALA A 145 -19.87 9.18 -0.62
C ALA A 145 -20.43 7.85 -0.08
N PRO A 146 -19.64 6.77 0.12
CA PRO A 146 -20.12 5.56 0.79
C PRO A 146 -20.41 5.81 2.29
N ILE A 147 -21.14 4.91 2.95
CA ILE A 147 -21.70 5.06 4.32
C ILE A 147 -20.70 5.51 5.39
N ILE A 148 -19.43 5.10 5.29
CA ILE A 148 -18.33 5.53 6.18
C ILE A 148 -18.10 7.06 6.11
N MET A 149 -18.34 7.65 4.93
CA MET A 149 -18.25 9.08 4.71
C MET A 149 -19.45 9.82 5.35
N ALA A 150 -20.58 9.14 5.63
CA ALA A 150 -21.69 9.70 6.41
C ALA A 150 -21.35 9.84 7.91
N GLU A 151 -20.49 8.99 8.46
CA GLU A 151 -19.94 9.20 9.83
C GLU A 151 -19.01 10.42 9.88
N SER A 152 -18.17 10.58 8.85
CA SER A 152 -17.36 11.80 8.69
C SER A 152 -18.21 13.06 8.48
N MET A 153 -19.44 12.93 7.93
CA MET A 153 -20.39 14.04 7.83
C MET A 153 -20.87 14.54 9.21
N PHE A 154 -21.02 13.66 10.20
CA PHE A 154 -21.39 14.08 11.57
C PHE A 154 -20.30 14.93 12.23
N HIS A 155 -19.07 14.88 11.74
CA HIS A 155 -17.94 15.69 12.18
C HIS A 155 -17.58 16.82 11.19
N MET A 156 -18.46 17.18 10.24
CA MET A 156 -18.21 18.31 9.32
C MET A 156 -17.97 19.64 10.02
N ASP A 157 -18.48 19.82 11.23
CA ASP A 157 -18.26 21.00 12.08
C ASP A 157 -16.91 20.97 12.81
N GLY A 158 -16.14 19.89 12.67
CA GLY A 158 -14.87 19.64 13.37
C GLY A 158 -15.04 18.99 14.74
N ASP A 159 -13.92 18.70 15.39
CA ASP A 159 -13.83 18.31 16.80
C ASP A 159 -12.78 19.19 17.48
N ARG A 160 -13.24 20.23 18.18
CA ARG A 160 -12.36 21.20 18.82
C ARG A 160 -11.44 20.55 19.85
N LYS A 161 -11.94 19.57 20.61
CA LYS A 161 -11.15 18.90 21.65
C LYS A 161 -10.04 18.06 21.03
N MET A 162 -10.33 17.38 19.91
CA MET A 162 -9.31 16.66 19.15
C MET A 162 -8.30 17.62 18.54
N LEU A 163 -8.75 18.73 17.94
CA LEU A 163 -7.85 19.73 17.35
C LEU A 163 -6.91 20.34 18.39
N ASP A 164 -7.45 20.81 19.53
CA ASP A 164 -6.65 21.38 20.63
C ASP A 164 -5.60 20.38 21.14
N ARG A 165 -5.95 19.08 21.17
CA ARG A 165 -5.01 18.01 21.55
C ARG A 165 -3.86 17.89 20.57
N TYR A 166 -4.13 17.83 19.26
CA TYR A 166 -3.08 17.74 18.25
C TYR A 166 -2.23 19.01 18.19
N GLU A 167 -2.85 20.19 18.23
CA GLU A 167 -2.12 21.47 18.29
C GLU A 167 -1.14 21.49 19.47
N GLY A 168 -1.54 20.96 20.62
CA GLY A 168 -0.71 20.83 21.82
C GLY A 168 0.55 19.98 21.64
N TYR A 169 0.57 19.03 20.71
CA TYR A 169 1.75 18.18 20.44
C TYR A 169 2.88 18.92 19.72
N SER A 170 2.61 20.08 19.12
CA SER A 170 3.61 20.89 18.42
C SER A 170 4.76 21.34 19.34
N GLY A 171 4.49 21.46 20.65
CA GLY A 171 5.48 21.86 21.65
C GLY A 171 6.33 20.71 22.23
N LEU A 172 6.05 19.46 21.86
CA LEU A 172 6.78 18.29 22.35
C LEU A 172 8.13 18.13 21.62
N ASP A 173 9.01 17.33 22.22
CA ASP A 173 10.31 16.99 21.65
C ASP A 173 10.15 16.26 20.29
N PRO A 174 11.04 16.48 19.30
CA PRO A 174 10.90 15.93 17.94
C PRO A 174 10.74 14.40 17.84
N GLY A 175 11.26 13.64 18.81
CA GLY A 175 11.15 12.18 18.83
C GLY A 175 9.88 11.63 19.49
N VAL A 176 9.07 12.48 20.12
CA VAL A 176 7.81 12.07 20.76
C VAL A 176 6.75 11.85 19.69
N MET A 177 6.05 10.72 19.75
CA MET A 177 5.12 10.27 18.71
C MET A 177 4.10 11.33 18.30
N GLY A 178 3.52 12.06 19.25
CA GLY A 178 2.60 13.16 18.98
C GLY A 178 3.24 14.30 18.19
N ARG A 179 4.50 14.64 18.46
CA ARG A 179 5.25 15.62 17.67
C ARG A 179 5.54 15.10 16.26
N VAL A 180 5.91 13.83 16.15
CA VAL A 180 6.13 13.18 14.84
C VAL A 180 4.85 13.18 14.00
N MET A 181 3.69 12.95 14.60
CA MET A 181 2.40 13.09 13.91
C MET A 181 2.17 14.51 13.39
N ILE A 182 2.55 15.55 14.14
CA ILE A 182 2.47 16.93 13.66
C ILE A 182 3.39 17.18 12.48
N ASP A 183 4.60 16.64 12.53
CA ASP A 183 5.54 16.70 11.40
C ASP A 183 4.96 15.97 10.17
N TYR A 184 4.34 14.80 10.36
CA TYR A 184 3.63 14.07 9.30
C TYR A 184 2.51 14.90 8.66
N TYR A 185 1.63 15.52 9.45
CA TYR A 185 0.53 16.33 8.91
C TYR A 185 1.07 17.57 8.17
N ARG A 186 2.08 18.24 8.74
CA ARG A 186 2.70 19.43 8.13
C ARG A 186 3.36 19.08 6.80
N ASP A 187 4.21 18.06 6.77
CA ASP A 187 5.01 17.74 5.59
C ASP A 187 4.14 17.26 4.42
N ASN A 188 2.99 16.65 4.72
CA ASN A 188 1.97 16.25 3.75
C ASN A 188 0.94 17.35 3.41
N GLN A 189 0.96 18.50 4.10
CA GLN A 189 -0.08 19.54 4.03
C GLN A 189 -1.51 19.01 4.32
N PHE A 190 -1.60 18.01 5.19
CA PHE A 190 -2.87 17.48 5.63
C PHE A 190 -3.42 18.30 6.80
N PRO A 191 -4.75 18.52 6.84
CA PRO A 191 -5.38 19.15 7.99
C PRO A 191 -5.22 18.26 9.23
N LEU A 192 -5.01 18.87 10.40
CA LEU A 192 -4.95 18.14 11.66
C LEU A 192 -6.29 17.45 11.97
N PRO A 193 -6.28 16.33 12.72
CA PRO A 193 -7.50 15.73 13.23
C PRO A 193 -8.30 16.75 14.06
N GLY A 194 -9.62 16.76 13.85
CA GLY A 194 -10.54 17.71 14.47
C GLY A 194 -10.73 19.04 13.71
N THR A 195 -9.98 19.29 12.63
CA THR A 195 -10.15 20.50 11.81
C THR A 195 -11.55 20.52 11.17
N PRO A 196 -12.33 21.61 11.33
CA PRO A 196 -13.63 21.76 10.65
C PRO A 196 -13.51 21.61 9.14
N HIS A 197 -14.50 20.95 8.52
CA HIS A 197 -14.60 20.69 7.08
C HIS A 197 -13.46 19.85 6.47
N ALA A 198 -12.55 19.31 7.29
CA ALA A 198 -11.50 18.39 6.83
C ALA A 198 -12.08 16.99 6.62
N VAL A 199 -12.56 16.73 5.40
CA VAL A 199 -13.12 15.43 5.03
C VAL A 199 -12.06 14.33 5.27
N PHE A 200 -12.50 13.21 5.87
CA PHE A 200 -11.68 12.04 6.22
C PHE A 200 -10.61 12.22 7.32
N SER A 201 -10.32 13.43 7.79
CA SER A 201 -9.22 13.68 8.75
C SER A 201 -9.34 12.85 10.04
N ASN A 202 -10.55 12.73 10.59
CA ASN A 202 -10.77 11.97 11.83
C ASN A 202 -10.84 10.46 11.60
N MET A 203 -11.24 10.04 10.40
CA MET A 203 -11.49 8.64 10.05
C MET A 203 -10.21 7.90 9.65
N LEU A 204 -9.26 8.63 9.06
CA LEU A 204 -7.99 8.09 8.60
C LEU A 204 -6.91 8.14 9.67
N LEU A 205 -7.27 8.42 10.93
CA LEU A 205 -6.27 8.50 11.99
C LEU A 205 -5.48 7.20 12.13
N ILE A 206 -6.15 6.04 12.09
CA ILE A 206 -5.49 4.74 12.18
C ILE A 206 -4.54 4.54 10.98
N HIS A 207 -4.95 4.91 9.78
CA HIS A 207 -4.11 4.88 8.59
C HIS A 207 -2.89 5.81 8.71
N ASP A 208 -3.07 7.03 9.20
CA ASP A 208 -1.96 7.97 9.45
C ASP A 208 -0.98 7.44 10.51
N MET A 209 -1.50 6.77 11.55
CA MET A 209 -0.65 6.10 12.55
C MET A 209 0.18 4.97 11.94
N HIS A 210 -0.36 4.23 10.95
CA HIS A 210 0.43 3.21 10.25
C HIS A 210 1.65 3.80 9.55
N HIS A 211 1.48 4.92 8.83
CA HIS A 211 2.61 5.62 8.22
C HIS A 211 3.69 5.95 9.27
N VAL A 212 3.28 6.56 10.39
CA VAL A 212 4.23 7.04 11.41
C VAL A 212 4.90 5.90 12.16
N ILE A 213 4.13 4.92 12.63
CA ILE A 213 4.68 3.78 13.39
C ILE A 213 5.55 2.90 12.47
N ALA A 214 5.09 2.57 11.26
CA ALA A 214 5.84 1.74 10.33
C ALA A 214 7.01 2.49 9.66
N GLY A 215 6.95 3.83 9.59
CA GLY A 215 8.01 4.66 9.03
C GLY A 215 8.01 4.69 7.50
N TYR A 216 6.84 4.83 6.89
CA TYR A 216 6.67 4.93 5.44
C TYR A 216 6.04 6.26 5.04
N PRO A 217 6.58 6.95 4.01
CA PRO A 217 5.99 8.20 3.52
C PRO A 217 4.68 7.94 2.78
N THR A 218 4.03 9.02 2.34
CA THR A 218 2.79 8.96 1.55
C THR A 218 3.05 8.85 0.03
N THR A 219 4.27 8.45 -0.37
CA THR A 219 4.59 8.20 -1.78
C THR A 219 3.86 6.94 -2.27
N PRO A 220 3.54 6.79 -3.57
CA PRO A 220 3.07 5.51 -4.11
C PRO A 220 3.79 4.26 -3.57
N LEU A 221 5.12 4.29 -3.47
CA LEU A 221 5.89 3.21 -2.85
C LEU A 221 5.62 3.10 -1.33
N GLY A 222 5.57 4.22 -0.61
CA GLY A 222 5.26 4.24 0.80
C GLY A 222 3.87 3.68 1.11
N GLU A 223 2.85 3.98 0.30
CA GLU A 223 1.51 3.39 0.38
C GLU A 223 1.54 1.87 0.18
N ILE A 224 2.29 1.40 -0.83
CA ILE A 224 2.55 -0.03 -1.06
C ILE A 224 3.18 -0.67 0.19
N CYS A 225 4.10 0.02 0.85
CA CYS A 225 4.76 -0.49 2.05
C CYS A 225 3.82 -0.48 3.27
N VAL A 226 2.97 0.54 3.44
CA VAL A 226 1.97 0.57 4.53
C VAL A 226 0.99 -0.58 4.40
N ILE A 227 0.44 -0.82 3.21
CA ILE A 227 -0.50 -1.92 3.02
C ILE A 227 0.17 -3.28 3.21
N ALA A 228 1.39 -3.47 2.70
CA ALA A 228 2.14 -4.70 2.90
C ALA A 228 2.47 -4.93 4.39
N PHE A 229 2.86 -3.89 5.12
CA PHE A 229 3.10 -3.96 6.56
C PHE A 229 1.82 -4.30 7.34
N GLY A 230 0.70 -3.63 7.04
CA GLY A 230 -0.60 -3.92 7.67
C GLY A 230 -1.05 -5.36 7.42
N ASP A 231 -0.96 -5.83 6.17
CA ASP A 231 -1.26 -7.22 5.80
C ASP A 231 -0.38 -8.21 6.60
N GLY A 232 0.93 -7.92 6.74
CA GLY A 232 1.83 -8.74 7.55
C GLY A 232 1.44 -8.77 9.02
N MET A 233 1.14 -7.61 9.60
CA MET A 233 0.76 -7.42 11.00
C MET A 233 -0.56 -8.12 11.36
N ALA A 234 -1.58 -7.95 10.52
CA ALA A 234 -2.87 -8.62 10.68
C ALA A 234 -2.81 -10.13 10.42
N GLY A 235 -1.67 -10.65 9.95
CA GLY A 235 -1.53 -12.03 9.50
C GLY A 235 -2.45 -12.33 8.30
N ALA A 236 -2.66 -11.35 7.43
CA ALA A 236 -3.33 -11.51 6.14
C ALA A 236 -2.37 -12.13 5.10
N ASP A 237 -2.90 -12.45 3.92
CA ASP A 237 -2.13 -13.11 2.88
C ASP A 237 -1.44 -12.06 2.00
N LEU A 238 -0.14 -12.19 1.80
CA LEU A 238 0.62 -11.31 0.91
C LEU A 238 0.02 -11.36 -0.50
N GLY A 239 -0.54 -10.24 -0.96
CA GLY A 239 -1.15 -10.11 -2.28
C GLY A 239 -2.61 -9.67 -2.23
N LYS A 240 -3.37 -9.98 -1.17
CA LYS A 240 -4.81 -9.69 -1.13
C LYS A 240 -5.14 -8.22 -1.42
N ALA A 241 -4.54 -7.29 -0.67
CA ALA A 241 -4.68 -5.86 -0.98
C ALA A 241 -3.61 -5.39 -1.97
N LEU A 242 -2.38 -5.92 -1.85
CA LEU A 242 -1.23 -5.50 -2.65
C LEU A 242 -1.43 -5.61 -4.17
N ILE A 243 -2.24 -6.56 -4.68
CA ILE A 243 -2.53 -6.70 -6.11
C ILE A 243 -3.10 -5.41 -6.72
N GLY A 244 -4.03 -4.72 -6.04
CA GLY A 244 -4.61 -3.50 -6.61
C GLY A 244 -3.65 -2.32 -6.54
N TYR A 245 -2.84 -2.22 -5.48
CA TYR A 245 -1.80 -1.20 -5.36
C TYR A 245 -0.73 -1.38 -6.44
N VAL A 246 -0.26 -2.62 -6.67
CA VAL A 246 0.64 -2.94 -7.76
C VAL A 246 -0.02 -2.64 -9.10
N GLY A 247 -1.26 -3.12 -9.33
CA GLY A 247 -1.99 -2.83 -10.57
C GLY A 247 -2.09 -1.32 -10.86
N GLN A 248 -2.40 -0.51 -9.86
CA GLN A 248 -2.57 0.94 -10.01
C GLN A 248 -1.26 1.72 -10.09
N PHE A 249 -0.25 1.39 -9.29
CA PHE A 249 0.98 2.19 -9.17
C PHE A 249 2.15 1.65 -9.98
N GLN A 250 2.15 0.36 -10.34
CA GLN A 250 3.18 -0.23 -11.20
C GLN A 250 2.78 -0.17 -12.67
N VAL A 251 1.59 -0.69 -13.02
CA VAL A 251 1.15 -0.78 -14.42
C VAL A 251 0.26 0.40 -14.84
N GLY A 252 -0.34 1.10 -13.88
CA GLY A 252 -1.24 2.22 -14.17
C GLY A 252 -2.66 1.78 -14.53
N ILE A 253 -3.13 0.65 -13.98
CA ILE A 253 -4.53 0.22 -14.12
C ILE A 253 -5.42 1.19 -13.35
N GLN A 254 -6.28 1.89 -14.08
CA GLN A 254 -7.22 2.83 -13.47
C GLN A 254 -8.51 2.12 -13.06
N PHE A 255 -8.71 1.98 -11.75
CA PHE A 255 -9.92 1.38 -11.22
C PHE A 255 -11.02 2.41 -10.88
N ASP A 256 -10.65 3.66 -10.57
CA ASP A 256 -11.57 4.80 -10.42
C ASP A 256 -11.04 6.04 -11.18
N LYS A 257 -11.97 6.79 -11.80
CA LYS A 257 -11.68 8.00 -12.61
C LYS A 257 -11.21 9.21 -11.78
N GLY A 258 -11.41 9.18 -10.47
CA GLY A 258 -10.99 10.22 -9.53
C GLY A 258 -9.53 10.13 -9.10
N LEU A 259 -8.87 8.99 -9.36
CA LEU A 259 -7.53 8.68 -8.85
C LEU A 259 -6.42 9.11 -9.81
N GLU A 260 -5.31 9.55 -9.23
CA GLU A 260 -4.06 9.76 -9.95
C GLU A 260 -3.48 8.39 -10.34
N ILE A 261 -3.01 8.30 -11.58
CA ILE A 261 -2.44 7.07 -12.13
C ILE A 261 -0.93 7.20 -12.15
N TRP A 262 -0.27 6.21 -11.56
CA TRP A 262 1.17 6.12 -11.47
C TRP A 262 1.67 4.89 -12.22
N LYS A 263 2.95 4.89 -12.57
CA LYS A 263 3.65 3.74 -13.15
C LYS A 263 5.00 3.54 -12.49
N ASN A 264 5.56 2.34 -12.56
CA ASN A 264 6.93 2.07 -12.13
C ASN A 264 7.23 2.48 -10.67
N GLN A 265 6.25 2.39 -9.77
CA GLN A 265 6.41 2.79 -8.37
C GLN A 265 6.61 1.60 -7.42
N PHE A 266 6.49 0.36 -7.90
CA PHE A 266 6.68 -0.81 -7.06
C PHE A 266 8.18 -1.13 -6.95
N ASP A 267 8.70 -1.08 -5.73
CA ASP A 267 10.03 -1.59 -5.38
C ASP A 267 9.85 -2.88 -4.55
N PRO A 268 10.25 -4.04 -5.10
CA PRO A 268 10.03 -5.31 -4.42
C PRO A 268 10.82 -5.46 -3.12
N GLU A 269 12.00 -4.86 -3.01
CA GLU A 269 12.82 -4.95 -1.79
C GLU A 269 12.05 -4.29 -0.62
N PHE A 270 11.57 -3.07 -0.82
CA PHE A 270 10.82 -2.35 0.21
C PHE A 270 9.47 -2.99 0.50
N ALA A 271 8.70 -3.37 -0.52
CA ALA A 271 7.35 -3.92 -0.33
C ALA A 271 7.37 -5.26 0.42
N ILE A 272 8.29 -6.15 0.07
CA ILE A 272 8.37 -7.47 0.71
C ILE A 272 9.00 -7.38 2.10
N ARG A 273 10.02 -6.52 2.29
CA ARG A 273 10.55 -6.20 3.63
C ARG A 273 9.48 -5.59 4.52
N ALA A 274 8.57 -4.78 3.97
CA ALA A 274 7.47 -4.22 4.74
C ALA A 274 6.53 -5.28 5.29
N PHE A 275 6.17 -6.28 4.47
CA PHE A 275 5.35 -7.41 4.91
C PHE A 275 6.04 -8.23 6.01
N GLU A 276 7.34 -8.52 5.85
CA GLU A 276 8.14 -9.18 6.88
C GLU A 276 8.12 -8.39 8.20
N ARG A 277 8.41 -7.07 8.15
CA ARG A 277 8.38 -6.18 9.32
C ARG A 277 7.02 -6.17 10.00
N GLY A 278 5.94 -6.22 9.24
CA GLY A 278 4.58 -6.33 9.76
C GLY A 278 4.36 -7.67 10.46
N GLY A 279 4.78 -8.77 9.82
CA GLY A 279 4.67 -10.13 10.38
C GLY A 279 5.45 -10.36 11.68
N ASP A 280 6.51 -9.57 11.92
CA ASP A 280 7.27 -9.56 13.17
C ASP A 280 6.61 -8.72 14.28
N ALA A 281 5.66 -7.83 13.95
CA ALA A 281 5.01 -6.97 14.93
C ALA A 281 4.20 -7.81 15.93
N THR A 282 4.27 -7.44 17.21
CA THR A 282 3.60 -8.18 18.29
C THR A 282 2.24 -7.61 18.68
N VAL A 283 1.87 -6.46 18.11
CA VAL A 283 0.62 -5.77 18.38
C VAL A 283 -0.04 -5.42 17.05
N ASP A 284 -1.24 -5.94 16.83
CA ASP A 284 -2.11 -5.51 15.75
C ASP A 284 -2.84 -4.24 16.19
N PHE A 285 -2.48 -3.12 15.57
CA PHE A 285 -3.12 -1.82 15.80
C PHE A 285 -3.96 -1.37 14.60
N ASP A 286 -4.23 -2.26 13.63
CA ASP A 286 -5.13 -2.00 12.51
C ASP A 286 -6.59 -2.35 12.85
N THR A 287 -7.00 -1.98 14.07
CA THR A 287 -8.37 -2.15 14.54
C THR A 287 -9.01 -0.80 14.83
N PHE A 288 -10.27 -0.64 14.45
CA PHE A 288 -11.01 0.62 14.61
C PHE A 288 -11.11 1.12 16.06
N ASP A 289 -10.91 0.23 17.03
CA ASP A 289 -10.99 0.49 18.47
C ASP A 289 -9.62 0.62 19.17
N PHE A 290 -8.51 0.57 18.43
CA PHE A 290 -7.19 0.73 19.03
C PHE A 290 -6.98 2.15 19.58
N ASP A 291 -6.67 2.27 20.88
CA ASP A 291 -6.47 3.57 21.53
C ASP A 291 -4.99 3.98 21.53
N PHE A 292 -4.65 4.96 20.69
CA PHE A 292 -3.30 5.55 20.61
C PHE A 292 -3.06 6.67 21.64
N THR A 293 -4.05 7.04 22.45
CA THR A 293 -4.00 8.25 23.29
C THR A 293 -2.77 8.28 24.19
N ASP A 294 -2.44 7.17 24.85
CA ASP A 294 -1.30 7.09 25.76
C ASP A 294 0.05 6.95 25.04
N LEU A 295 0.04 6.49 23.78
CA LEU A 295 1.24 6.30 22.96
C LEU A 295 1.74 7.62 22.38
N LEU A 296 0.84 8.55 22.10
CA LEU A 296 1.17 9.86 21.50
C LEU A 296 2.10 10.71 22.37
N MET A 297 2.19 10.43 23.67
CA MET A 297 3.09 11.13 24.59
C MET A 297 4.43 10.40 24.80
N GLN A 298 4.62 9.23 24.19
CA GLN A 298 5.83 8.43 24.32
C GLN A 298 6.81 8.71 23.17
N PRO A 299 8.12 8.51 23.39
CA PRO A 299 9.10 8.44 22.31
C PRO A 299 8.70 7.39 21.26
N LEU A 300 8.77 7.74 19.97
CA LEU A 300 8.35 6.84 18.89
C LEU A 300 9.20 5.57 18.81
N ASP A 301 10.48 5.65 19.14
CA ASP A 301 11.39 4.50 19.23
C ASP A 301 10.98 3.54 20.35
N GLU A 302 10.54 4.05 21.50
CA GLU A 302 9.97 3.23 22.59
C GLU A 302 8.67 2.54 22.16
N VAL A 303 7.78 3.25 21.45
CA VAL A 303 6.54 2.66 20.91
C VAL A 303 6.85 1.55 19.91
N ARG A 304 7.76 1.80 18.96
CA ARG A 304 8.22 0.80 17.98
C ARG A 304 8.85 -0.41 18.67
N HIS A 305 9.70 -0.19 19.67
CA HIS A 305 10.30 -1.27 20.45
C HIS A 305 9.25 -2.12 21.17
N LYS A 306 8.25 -1.47 21.81
CA LYS A 306 7.15 -2.14 22.48
C LYS A 306 6.32 -3.02 21.54
N PHE A 307 6.17 -2.61 20.28
CA PHE A 307 5.42 -3.35 19.26
C PHE A 307 6.28 -4.32 18.45
N ASN A 308 7.56 -4.46 18.78
CA ASN A 308 8.55 -5.24 18.03
C ASN A 308 8.68 -4.81 16.55
N ILE A 309 8.60 -3.50 16.29
CA ILE A 309 8.70 -2.94 14.95
C ILE A 309 10.12 -2.40 14.74
N SER A 310 10.92 -3.10 13.95
CA SER A 310 12.27 -2.67 13.62
C SER A 310 12.25 -1.40 12.76
N PRO A 311 13.09 -0.37 13.03
CA PRO A 311 13.27 0.76 12.12
C PRO A 311 14.06 0.40 10.86
N ASP A 312 14.76 -0.74 10.86
CA ASP A 312 15.44 -1.24 9.65
C ASP A 312 14.41 -1.67 8.60
N GLY A 313 14.54 -1.12 7.39
CA GLY A 313 13.55 -1.22 6.31
C GLY A 313 12.45 -0.14 6.33
N ALA A 314 12.48 0.81 7.27
CA ALA A 314 11.69 2.04 7.18
C ALA A 314 12.32 3.01 6.16
N ILE A 315 11.46 3.71 5.41
CA ILE A 315 11.89 4.76 4.47
C ILE A 315 12.09 6.09 5.22
N ILE A 316 11.24 6.37 6.22
CA ILE A 316 11.39 7.51 7.13
C ILE A 316 12.11 7.02 8.39
N ASN A 317 13.41 7.31 8.49
CA ASN A 317 14.27 6.80 9.55
C ASN A 317 15.12 7.87 10.24
N ALA A 318 15.20 9.08 9.68
CA ALA A 318 15.95 10.19 10.23
C ALA A 318 15.08 11.46 10.38
N PRO A 319 15.41 12.37 11.32
CA PRO A 319 14.69 13.64 11.50
C PRO A 319 14.68 14.59 10.29
N GLY A 320 15.52 14.33 9.28
CA GLY A 320 15.57 15.11 8.04
C GLY A 320 14.71 14.56 6.91
N ASP A 321 14.14 13.37 7.08
CA ASP A 321 13.27 12.75 6.07
C ASP A 321 11.88 13.38 6.13
N LEU A 322 11.30 13.67 4.97
CA LEU A 322 9.97 14.27 4.87
C LEU A 322 8.91 13.19 4.70
N TRP A 323 7.79 13.32 5.41
CA TRP A 323 6.69 12.35 5.34
C TRP A 323 5.95 12.32 3.99
N CYS A 324 6.06 13.39 3.20
CA CYS A 324 5.58 13.40 1.81
C CYS A 324 6.53 12.68 0.83
N GLY A 325 7.71 12.27 1.31
CA GLY A 325 8.76 11.62 0.56
C GLY A 325 9.47 12.52 -0.45
N ASP A 326 10.32 11.92 -1.27
CA ASP A 326 11.10 12.58 -2.32
C ASP A 326 10.26 13.13 -3.47
N MET A 327 9.06 12.59 -3.68
CA MET A 327 8.09 13.06 -4.67
C MET A 327 7.30 14.30 -4.23
N GLY A 328 7.44 14.74 -2.98
CA GLY A 328 6.78 15.92 -2.44
C GLY A 328 5.30 15.73 -2.13
N ILE A 329 4.62 16.85 -1.88
CA ILE A 329 3.26 16.91 -1.34
C ILE A 329 2.24 16.22 -2.25
N VAL A 330 1.35 15.44 -1.64
CA VAL A 330 0.26 14.73 -2.34
C VAL A 330 -0.61 15.74 -3.10
N GLY A 331 -0.91 15.47 -4.39
CA GLY A 331 -1.66 16.37 -5.27
C GLY A 331 -0.81 17.43 -6.00
N GLN A 332 0.41 17.70 -5.54
CA GLN A 332 1.36 18.63 -6.20
C GLN A 332 2.49 17.89 -6.93
N ARG A 333 2.43 16.55 -7.00
CA ARG A 333 3.52 15.72 -7.50
C ARG A 333 3.62 15.75 -9.03
N TYR A 334 4.83 15.92 -9.53
CA TYR A 334 5.14 15.83 -10.95
C TYR A 334 6.21 14.77 -11.19
N SER A 335 5.86 13.73 -11.94
CA SER A 335 6.78 12.67 -12.37
C SER A 335 6.50 12.30 -13.82
N LYS A 336 7.53 11.83 -14.52
CA LYS A 336 7.39 11.20 -15.85
C LYS A 336 6.48 9.97 -15.81
N ASP A 337 6.41 9.34 -14.64
CA ASP A 337 5.60 8.15 -14.38
C ASP A 337 4.22 8.50 -13.80
N HIS A 338 3.94 9.79 -13.60
CA HIS A 338 2.60 10.29 -13.28
C HIS A 338 1.82 10.55 -14.59
N ILE A 339 0.73 9.82 -14.81
CA ILE A 339 -0.10 10.00 -16.01
C ILE A 339 -1.05 11.16 -15.76
N GLN A 340 -0.66 12.36 -16.23
CA GLN A 340 -1.51 13.55 -16.12
C GLN A 340 -2.84 13.35 -16.83
N ARG A 341 -3.92 13.58 -16.09
CA ARG A 341 -5.27 13.65 -16.64
C ARG A 341 -5.32 14.76 -17.69
N LYS A 342 -5.84 14.46 -18.90
CA LYS A 342 -6.30 15.54 -19.79
C LYS A 342 -7.40 16.29 -19.06
N SER A 343 -7.13 17.52 -18.64
CA SER A 343 -8.12 18.37 -17.97
C SER A 343 -9.38 18.42 -18.80
N SER A 344 -10.53 18.17 -18.16
CA SER A 344 -11.81 18.20 -18.87
C SER A 344 -12.02 19.63 -19.40
N TRP A 345 -12.72 19.76 -20.53
CA TRP A 345 -13.02 21.06 -21.12
C TRP A 345 -13.67 22.02 -20.10
N PHE A 346 -14.49 21.49 -19.19
CA PHE A 346 -15.10 22.23 -18.08
C PHE A 346 -14.08 22.73 -17.04
N GLN A 347 -13.07 21.93 -16.68
CA GLN A 347 -12.01 22.37 -15.76
C GLN A 347 -11.12 23.45 -16.39
N LYS A 348 -10.88 23.38 -17.70
CA LYS A 348 -10.17 24.44 -18.45
C LYS A 348 -10.95 25.75 -18.47
N ILE A 349 -12.28 25.67 -18.60
CA ILE A 349 -13.17 26.85 -18.54
C ILE A 349 -13.18 27.46 -17.14
N LEU A 350 -13.31 26.64 -16.09
CA LEU A 350 -13.30 27.11 -14.69
C LEU A 350 -11.98 27.80 -14.33
N ALA A 351 -10.85 27.22 -14.73
CA ALA A 351 -9.53 27.83 -14.55
C ALA A 351 -9.33 29.12 -15.39
N ALA A 352 -9.98 29.23 -16.54
CA ALA A 352 -9.99 30.46 -17.34
C ALA A 352 -10.90 31.55 -16.74
N SER A 353 -11.99 31.18 -16.07
CA SER A 353 -12.90 32.12 -15.41
C SER A 353 -12.39 32.65 -14.07
N GLY A 354 -11.43 31.97 -13.42
CA GLY A 354 -10.81 32.41 -12.16
C GLY A 354 -9.77 33.52 -12.28
N LYS A 355 -9.42 33.97 -13.50
CA LYS A 355 -8.41 35.02 -13.74
C LYS A 355 -8.96 36.45 -13.84
N ASN A 356 -10.27 36.67 -13.66
CA ASN A 356 -10.88 38.00 -13.80
C ASN A 356 -11.57 38.51 -12.51
N VAL A 357 -10.88 38.46 -11.38
CA VAL A 357 -11.26 39.29 -10.21
C VAL A 357 -10.00 39.94 -9.63
N GLN A 358 -9.35 40.78 -10.42
CA GLN A 358 -8.56 41.90 -9.90
C GLN A 358 -8.72 43.10 -10.84
N ALA A 359 -9.00 44.24 -10.22
CA ALA A 359 -9.05 45.62 -10.71
C ALA A 359 -10.41 46.17 -11.21
N GLU A 360 -10.64 47.43 -10.82
CA GLU A 360 -11.82 48.31 -10.96
C GLU A 360 -12.94 48.00 -9.95
N SER A 361 -13.19 48.79 -8.90
CA SER A 361 -12.74 50.13 -8.47
C SER A 361 -12.88 50.28 -6.96
#